data_AF-A0A0F5R567-F1
#
_entry.id   AF-A0A0F5R567-F1
#
_cell.length_a   1.000
_cell.length_b   1.000
_cell.length_c   1.000
_cell.angle_alpha   90.00
_cell.angle_beta   90.00
_cell.angle_gamma   90.00
#
_symmetry.space_group_name_H-M   'P 1'
#
loop_
_entity.id
_entity.type
_entity.pdbx_description
1 polymer ?
#
loop_
_entity_poly.entity_id
_entity_poly.type
_entity_poly.pdbx_seq_one_letter_code
_entity_poly.pdbx_strand_id
1 'polypeptide(L)' 'MGERTKFEQGFKAPNDGWYMEAGEDSFHMGISHPKKISLKKGQHFPKTSNHNRVWVKMPKV' A
#
# COMPACT_ATOMS: atom_id res chain seq x y z
N MET A 1 -3.44 13.21 15.49
CA MET A 1 -2.66 13.34 14.24
C MET A 1 -2.69 11.98 13.55
N GLY A 2 -3.47 11.82 12.47
CA GLY A 2 -3.60 10.53 11.80
C GLY A 2 -2.36 10.21 10.97
N GLU A 3 -1.65 9.14 11.29
CA GLU A 3 -0.56 8.65 10.45
C GLU A 3 -1.12 8.31 9.06
N ARG A 4 -0.50 8.85 8.01
CA ARG A 4 -0.85 8.46 6.63
C ARG A 4 -0.51 6.99 6.46
N THR A 5 -1.54 6.15 6.31
CA THR A 5 -1.40 4.71 6.08
C THR A 5 -1.64 4.32 4.64
N LYS A 6 -2.18 5.22 3.81
CA LYS A 6 -2.42 5.04 2.36
C LYS A 6 -1.37 5.80 1.55
N PHE A 7 -0.78 5.14 0.56
CA PHE A 7 0.29 5.68 -0.28
C PHE A 7 0.01 5.39 -1.75
N GLU A 8 0.14 6.38 -2.62
CA GLU A 8 -0.03 6.18 -4.06
C GLU A 8 1.26 5.68 -4.72
N GLN A 9 1.16 5.24 -5.97
CA GLN A 9 2.33 4.88 -6.78
C GLN A 9 3.35 6.04 -6.83
N GLY A 10 4.64 5.73 -6.73
CA GLY A 10 5.71 6.73 -6.77
C GLY A 10 5.97 7.47 -5.45
N PHE A 11 5.10 7.35 -4.43
CA PHE A 11 5.41 7.87 -3.10
C PHE A 11 6.63 7.19 -2.49
N LYS A 12 7.29 7.84 -1.53
CA LYS A 12 8.39 7.24 -0.75
C LYS A 12 7.84 6.56 0.50
N ALA A 13 8.28 5.32 0.74
CA ALA A 13 7.98 4.60 1.96
C ALA A 13 8.53 5.36 3.18
N PRO A 14 7.70 5.73 4.17
CA PRO A 14 8.15 6.49 5.34
C PRO A 14 8.96 5.64 6.32
N ASN A 15 8.79 4.31 6.29
CA ASN A 15 9.45 3.36 7.16
C ASN A 15 9.70 2.04 6.41
N ASP A 16 10.53 1.20 7.02
CA ASP A 16 10.77 -0.16 6.56
C ASP A 16 9.60 -1.04 7.00
N GLY A 17 9.04 -1.78 6.07
CA GLY A 17 7.91 -2.62 6.37
C GLY A 17 7.28 -3.30 5.17
N TRP A 18 6.26 -4.08 5.49
CA TRP A 18 5.41 -4.70 4.50
C TRP A 18 4.27 -3.76 4.15
N TYR A 19 4.03 -3.65 2.85
CA TYR A 19 2.93 -2.89 2.28
C TYR A 19 2.09 -3.80 1.40
N MET A 20 0.80 -3.56 1.39
CA MET A 20 -0.17 -4.32 0.61
C MET A 20 -1.00 -3.37 -0.25
N GLU A 21 -1.40 -3.79 -1.45
CA GLU A 21 -2.39 -3.04 -2.22
C GLU A 21 -3.77 -3.07 -1.52
N ALA A 22 -4.35 -1.90 -1.31
CA ALA A 22 -5.74 -1.69 -0.92
C ALA A 22 -6.50 -0.97 -2.06
N GLY A 23 -7.72 -1.41 -2.34
CA GLY A 23 -8.63 -0.75 -3.27
C GLY A 23 -9.39 0.36 -2.57
N GLU A 24 -9.68 1.45 -3.29
CA GLU A 24 -10.50 2.55 -2.78
C GLU A 24 -11.99 2.18 -2.66
N ASP A 25 -12.44 1.26 -3.52
CA ASP A 25 -13.80 0.76 -3.50
C ASP A 25 -13.90 -0.51 -2.66
N SER A 26 -14.58 -0.36 -1.53
CA SER A 26 -15.22 -1.38 -0.72
C SER A 26 -14.34 -2.45 -0.03
N PHE A 27 -14.31 -2.37 1.30
CA PHE A 27 -14.07 -3.46 2.26
C PHE A 27 -14.84 -4.77 1.95
N HIS A 28 -15.79 -4.75 1.00
CA HIS A 28 -16.63 -5.87 0.60
C HIS A 28 -16.38 -6.38 -0.83
N MET A 29 -15.72 -5.64 -1.73
CA MET A 29 -15.42 -6.11 -3.08
C MET A 29 -13.95 -6.53 -3.13
N GLY A 30 -13.70 -7.72 -2.57
CA GLY A 30 -12.38 -8.27 -2.32
C GLY A 30 -11.42 -8.07 -3.50
N ILE A 31 -10.28 -7.42 -3.20
CA ILE A 31 -9.15 -7.38 -4.13
C ILE A 31 -8.78 -8.83 -4.43
N SER A 32 -9.00 -9.26 -5.67
CA SER A 32 -8.52 -10.56 -6.12
C SER A 32 -6.99 -10.51 -6.14
N HIS A 33 -6.36 -11.16 -5.17
CA HIS A 33 -4.90 -11.23 -4.97
C HIS A 33 -4.23 -9.88 -4.72
N PRO A 34 -4.33 -9.32 -3.50
CA PRO A 34 -3.62 -8.09 -3.17
C PRO A 34 -2.10 -8.34 -3.21
N LYS A 35 -1.35 -7.54 -3.98
CA LYS A 35 0.11 -7.64 -3.95
C LYS A 35 0.63 -7.19 -2.59
N LYS A 36 1.60 -7.94 -2.08
CA LYS A 36 2.39 -7.60 -0.89
C LYS A 36 3.82 -7.33 -1.31
N ILE A 37 4.38 -6.23 -0.85
CA ILE A 37 5.77 -5.84 -1.12
C ILE A 37 6.45 -5.44 0.18
N SER A 38 7.73 -5.77 0.32
CA SER A 38 8.57 -5.24 1.39
C SER A 38 9.33 -4.03 0.84
N LEU A 39 9.11 -2.85 1.43
CA LEU A 39 9.86 -1.64 1.09
C LEU A 39 10.70 -1.20 2.28
N LYS A 40 11.88 -0.65 1.99
CA LYS A 40 12.68 0.06 2.99
C LYS A 40 12.34 1.54 2.99
N LYS A 41 12.59 2.22 4.10
CA LYS A 41 12.44 3.68 4.19
C LYS A 41 13.13 4.38 3.01
N GLY A 42 12.39 5.28 2.35
CA GLY A 42 12.87 6.05 1.20
C GLY A 42 12.71 5.37 -0.17
N GLN A 43 12.35 4.07 -0.22
CA GLN A 43 12.05 3.41 -1.49
C GLN A 43 10.72 3.87 -2.08
N HIS A 44 10.62 3.87 -3.40
CA HIS A 44 9.42 4.29 -4.10
C HIS A 44 8.41 3.14 -4.20
N PHE A 45 7.14 3.45 -3.96
CA PHE A 45 6.06 2.52 -4.20
C PHE A 45 5.96 2.19 -5.70
N PRO A 46 5.97 0.89 -6.08
CA PRO A 46 5.85 0.49 -7.47
C PRO A 46 4.44 0.81 -7.99
N LYS A 47 4.31 0.78 -9.32
CA LYS A 47 3.02 0.94 -9.99
C LYS A 47 2.04 -0.11 -9.46
N THR A 48 0.88 0.32 -8.99
CA THR A 48 -0.18 -0.59 -8.58
C THR A 48 -0.78 -1.28 -9.81
N SER A 49 -1.35 -2.46 -9.61
CA SER A 49 -1.96 -3.25 -10.68
C SER A 49 -3.22 -2.60 -11.26
N ASN A 50 -3.78 -1.57 -10.61
CA ASN A 50 -4.91 -0.79 -11.08
C ASN A 50 -4.74 0.66 -10.58
N HIS A 51 -5.01 1.66 -11.43
CA HIS A 51 -4.91 3.08 -11.06
C HIS A 51 -5.74 3.47 -9.83
N ASN A 52 -6.78 2.70 -9.48
CA ASN A 52 -7.62 2.94 -8.29
C ASN A 52 -7.12 2.23 -7.01
N ARG A 53 -5.89 1.70 -7.01
CA ARG A 53 -5.28 1.03 -5.85
C ARG A 53 -4.24 1.93 -5.20
N VAL A 54 -4.22 1.89 -3.88
CA VAL A 54 -3.20 2.51 -3.02
C VAL A 54 -2.44 1.42 -2.27
N TRP A 55 -1.24 1.72 -1.82
CA TRP A 55 -0.50 0.88 -0.89
C TRP A 55 -0.86 1.23 0.54
N VAL A 56 -1.11 0.21 1.36
CA VAL A 56 -1.33 0.34 2.79
C VAL A 56 -0.24 -0.36 3.57
N LYS A 57 0.22 0.25 4.66
CA LYS A 57 1.16 -0.42 5.57
C LYS A 57 0.46 -1.59 6.25
N MET A 58 1.05 -2.78 6.16
CA MET A 58 0.56 -3.93 6.89
C MET A 58 0.93 -3.79 8.37
N PRO A 59 -0.02 -4.03 9.30
CA PRO A 59 0.33 -4.17 10.71
C PRO A 59 1.31 -5.36 10.85
N LYS A 60 2.32 -5.18 11.70
CA LYS A 60 3.21 -6.27 12.09
C LYS A 60 2.38 -7.15 13.03
N VAL A 61 2.07 -8.37 12.61
CA VAL A 61 1.47 -9.40 13.49
C VAL A 61 2.50 -9.87 14.52
#